data_AF-A0AA41WHS8-F1
#
_entry.id   AF-A0AA41WHS8-F1
#
_cell.length_a   1.000
_cell.length_b   1.000
_cell.length_c   1.000
_cell.angle_alpha   90.00
_cell.angle_beta   90.00
_cell.angle_gamma   90.00
#
_symmetry.space_group_name_H-M   'P 1'
#
loop_
_entity.id
_entity.type
_entity.pdbx_description
1 polymer ?
#
loop_
_entity_poly.entity_id
_entity_poly.type
_entity_poly.pdbx_seq_one_letter_code
_entity_poly.pdbx_strand_id
1 'polypeptide(L)'
;MRYRQLTGKPLGITGEVAEFEAAAILGLDLHAARTAGYDATEMRGGTVIRVQIKGRCIADLKRVTGRVGKIDLRQPFDTVLLVLLDMDLNALAMYEAERVDVEALLTKPGSKARNERGSVGINQFKAISTLRWAKNGVPRIQGE
;
A
#
# COMPACT_ATOMS: atom_id res chain seq x y z
N MET A 1 -12.80 -8.49 13.21
CA MET A 1 -14.02 -8.02 12.53
C MET A 1 -15.16 -9.00 12.73
N ARG A 2 -16.21 -8.60 13.46
CA ARG A 2 -17.39 -9.44 13.74
C ARG A 2 -18.08 -9.93 12.45
N TYR A 3 -18.12 -9.12 11.38
CA TYR A 3 -18.72 -9.52 10.09
C TYR A 3 -18.06 -10.74 9.44
N ARG A 4 -16.72 -10.75 9.28
CA ARG A 4 -16.00 -11.89 8.70
C ARG A 4 -16.13 -13.13 9.57
N GLN A 5 -16.04 -12.95 10.90
CA GLN A 5 -16.20 -14.05 11.86
C GLN A 5 -17.61 -14.67 11.79
N LEU A 6 -18.64 -13.85 11.56
CA LEU A 6 -20.03 -14.31 11.45
C LEU A 6 -20.39 -14.87 10.06
N THR A 7 -19.79 -14.36 8.98
CA THR A 7 -20.26 -14.64 7.60
C THR A 7 -19.28 -15.48 6.78
N GLY A 8 -18.03 -15.64 7.23
CA GLY A 8 -16.94 -16.22 6.45
C GLY A 8 -16.52 -15.40 5.22
N LYS A 9 -17.19 -14.27 4.93
CA LYS A 9 -16.97 -13.45 3.74
C LYS A 9 -16.24 -12.15 4.09
N PRO A 10 -15.36 -11.63 3.21
CA PRO A 10 -14.82 -10.29 3.35
C PRO A 10 -15.90 -9.24 3.12
N LEU A 11 -15.85 -8.12 3.86
CA LEU A 11 -16.78 -7.00 3.72
C LEU A 11 -16.52 -6.16 2.46
N GLY A 12 -15.34 -6.31 1.83
CA GLY A 12 -14.99 -5.62 0.58
C GLY A 12 -14.43 -4.20 0.74
N ILE A 13 -14.35 -3.67 1.96
CA ILE A 13 -13.98 -2.26 2.25
C ILE A 13 -12.50 -2.02 2.57
N THR A 14 -11.64 -3.00 2.29
CA THR A 14 -10.22 -2.94 2.72
C THR A 14 -9.44 -1.81 2.05
N GLY A 15 -9.79 -1.43 0.82
CA GLY A 15 -9.12 -0.34 0.11
C GLY A 15 -9.46 1.00 0.75
N GLU A 16 -10.75 1.25 0.92
CA GLU A 16 -11.30 2.49 1.47
C GLU A 16 -10.81 2.74 2.90
N VAL A 17 -10.74 1.69 3.73
CA VAL A 17 -10.20 1.84 5.09
C VAL A 17 -8.69 2.09 5.09
N ALA A 18 -7.94 1.48 4.18
CA ALA A 18 -6.51 1.76 4.06
C ALA A 18 -6.22 3.21 3.63
N GLU A 19 -7.00 3.72 2.68
CA GLU A 19 -6.95 5.11 2.23
C GLU A 19 -7.25 6.08 3.39
N PHE A 20 -8.33 5.82 4.13
CA PHE A 20 -8.72 6.62 5.28
C PHE A 20 -7.67 6.59 6.40
N GLU A 21 -7.19 5.41 6.79
CA GLU A 21 -6.17 5.27 7.84
C GLU A 21 -4.86 5.97 7.47
N ALA A 22 -4.41 5.82 6.22
CA ALA A 22 -3.21 6.51 5.73
C ALA A 22 -3.37 8.02 5.78
N ALA A 23 -4.49 8.55 5.30
CA ALA A 23 -4.77 9.98 5.34
C ALA A 23 -4.82 10.52 6.77
N ALA A 24 -5.52 9.82 7.67
CA ALA A 24 -5.65 10.22 9.06
C ALA A 24 -4.33 10.18 9.84
N ILE A 25 -3.50 9.15 9.63
CA ILE A 25 -2.26 8.95 10.38
C ILE A 25 -1.11 9.81 9.83
N LEU A 26 -1.01 9.95 8.51
CA LEU A 26 0.08 10.67 7.86
C LEU A 26 -0.27 12.13 7.52
N GLY A 27 -1.52 12.55 7.71
CA GLY A 27 -1.99 13.88 7.36
C GLY A 27 -2.05 14.12 5.86
N LEU A 28 -2.48 13.12 5.07
CA LEU A 28 -2.61 13.25 3.62
C LEU A 28 -3.96 13.90 3.26
N ASP A 29 -3.98 14.66 2.18
CA ASP A 29 -5.20 15.17 1.56
C ASP A 29 -5.82 14.06 0.71
N LEU A 30 -6.84 13.38 1.25
CA LEU A 30 -7.54 12.30 0.57
C LEU A 30 -8.44 12.84 -0.54
N HIS A 31 -8.34 12.27 -1.75
CA HIS A 31 -9.18 12.63 -2.88
C HIS A 31 -10.40 11.72 -2.98
N ALA A 32 -11.51 12.26 -3.46
CA ALA A 32 -12.69 11.45 -3.77
C ALA A 32 -12.34 10.42 -4.86
N ALA A 33 -13.03 9.27 -4.86
CA ALA A 33 -12.76 8.04 -5.64
C ALA A 33 -12.82 8.16 -7.20
N ARG A 34 -12.34 9.25 -7.79
CA ARG A 34 -12.39 9.54 -9.24
C ARG A 34 -11.13 10.23 -9.77
N THR A 35 -10.12 10.49 -8.94
CA THR A 35 -8.80 10.92 -9.43
C THR A 35 -8.14 9.79 -10.21
N ALA A 36 -7.54 10.13 -11.35
CA ALA A 36 -7.09 9.20 -12.37
C ALA A 36 -5.84 8.37 -11.99
N GLY A 37 -5.78 7.81 -10.77
CA GLY A 37 -4.80 6.80 -10.37
C GLY A 37 -3.82 7.18 -9.27
N TYR A 38 -4.17 8.18 -8.46
CA TYR A 38 -3.67 8.39 -7.10
C TYR A 38 -4.85 8.66 -6.17
N ASP A 39 -4.66 8.37 -4.88
CA ASP A 39 -5.74 8.35 -3.88
C ASP A 39 -5.62 9.53 -2.90
N ALA A 40 -4.40 10.03 -2.67
CA ALA A 40 -4.15 11.17 -1.81
C ALA A 40 -3.01 12.07 -2.34
N THR A 41 -2.92 13.29 -1.81
CA THR A 41 -1.77 14.19 -2.03
C THR A 41 -1.17 14.68 -0.72
N GLU A 42 0.07 15.13 -0.78
CA GLU A 42 0.73 15.81 0.34
C GLU A 42 1.81 16.77 -0.15
N MET A 43 2.22 17.70 0.70
CA MET A 43 3.32 18.62 0.44
C MET A 43 4.63 18.08 1.01
N ARG A 44 5.64 17.84 0.18
CA ARG A 44 7.01 17.52 0.60
C ARG A 44 8.00 18.49 -0.01
N GLY A 45 8.74 19.21 0.82
CA GLY A 45 9.78 20.13 0.34
C GLY A 45 9.28 21.20 -0.64
N GLY A 46 8.02 21.63 -0.52
CA GLY A 46 7.39 22.60 -1.42
C GLY A 46 6.76 22.02 -2.69
N THR A 47 6.81 20.69 -2.88
CA THR A 47 6.23 20.00 -4.03
C THR A 47 5.02 19.16 -3.62
N VAL A 48 3.97 19.17 -4.43
CA VAL A 48 2.83 18.26 -4.28
C VAL A 48 3.23 16.86 -4.74
N ILE A 49 3.10 15.88 -3.84
CA ILE A 49 3.34 14.47 -4.11
C ILE A 49 2.01 13.75 -4.21
N ARG A 50 1.80 13.02 -5.31
CA ARG A 50 0.60 12.20 -5.57
C ARG A 50 0.84 10.77 -5.09
N VAL A 51 0.07 10.34 -4.11
CA VAL A 51 0.23 9.05 -3.44
C VAL A 51 -0.86 8.09 -3.91
N GLN A 52 -0.47 6.95 -4.48
CA GLN A 52 -1.37 5.83 -4.72
C GLN A 52 -1.35 4.88 -3.52
N ILE A 53 -2.47 4.69 -2.86
CA ILE A 53 -2.63 3.87 -1.66
C ILE A 53 -3.13 2.47 -2.04
N LYS A 54 -2.55 1.44 -1.43
CA LYS A 54 -2.95 0.04 -1.61
C LYS A 54 -3.11 -0.63 -0.25
N GLY A 55 -4.33 -1.04 0.09
CA GLY A 55 -4.62 -1.71 1.37
C GLY A 55 -4.50 -3.24 1.32
N ARG A 56 -3.94 -3.86 2.36
CA ARG A 56 -3.94 -5.32 2.56
C ARG A 56 -4.17 -5.71 4.02
N CYS A 57 -5.22 -6.48 4.26
CA CYS A 57 -5.39 -7.18 5.55
C CYS A 57 -4.44 -8.36 5.64
N ILE A 58 -3.75 -8.48 6.78
CA ILE A 58 -2.85 -9.57 7.09
C ILE A 58 -3.17 -10.12 8.48
N ALA A 59 -2.98 -11.43 8.66
CA ALA A 59 -3.16 -12.06 9.97
C ALA A 59 -1.93 -11.86 10.88
N ASP A 60 -0.73 -11.78 10.30
CA ASP A 60 0.54 -11.67 11.02
C ASP A 60 1.57 -10.89 10.19
N LEU A 61 2.17 -9.86 10.79
CA LEU A 61 3.25 -9.05 10.21
C LEU A 61 4.54 -9.84 9.96
N LYS A 62 4.78 -10.91 10.73
CA LYS A 62 5.96 -11.78 10.54
C LYS A 62 5.80 -12.71 9.34
N ARG A 63 4.56 -12.97 8.91
CA ARG A 63 4.23 -13.91 7.83
C ARG A 63 3.32 -13.26 6.80
N VAL A 64 3.80 -12.16 6.22
CA VAL A 64 3.07 -11.48 5.16
C VAL A 64 3.19 -12.26 3.86
N THR A 65 2.05 -12.76 3.38
CA THR A 65 1.90 -13.43 2.09
C THR A 65 0.88 -12.69 1.22
N GLY A 66 0.91 -12.93 -0.09
CA GLY A 66 0.01 -12.30 -1.04
C GLY A 66 0.67 -11.20 -1.87
N ARG A 67 -0.17 -10.43 -2.57
CA ARG A 67 0.25 -9.51 -3.63
C ARG A 67 -0.31 -8.12 -3.41
N VAL A 68 0.46 -7.10 -3.75
CA VAL A 68 -0.04 -5.74 -3.91
C VAL A 68 -1.01 -5.70 -5.10
N GLY A 69 -2.02 -4.84 -5.01
CA GLY A 69 -3.00 -4.63 -6.08
C GLY A 69 -2.30 -4.20 -7.37
N LYS A 70 -3.00 -4.25 -8.50
CA LYS A 70 -2.44 -3.74 -9.75
C LYS A 70 -1.99 -2.30 -9.55
N ILE A 71 -0.75 -2.03 -9.92
CA ILE A 71 -0.16 -0.72 -10.07
C ILE A 71 -0.06 -0.48 -11.57
N ASP A 72 -0.69 0.59 -12.05
CA ASP A 72 -0.71 0.94 -13.46
C ASP A 72 0.25 2.11 -13.70
N LEU A 73 1.42 1.83 -14.28
CA LEU A 73 2.48 2.82 -14.52
C LEU A 73 2.05 3.95 -15.47
N ARG A 74 0.90 3.84 -16.14
CA ARG A 74 0.34 4.93 -16.96
C ARG A 74 -0.35 6.00 -16.11
N GLN A 75 -0.66 5.70 -14.85
CA GLN A 75 -1.34 6.61 -13.95
C GLN A 75 -0.37 7.60 -13.29
N PRO A 76 -0.82 8.83 -12.96
CA PRO A 76 0.06 9.92 -12.59
C PRO A 76 0.35 9.94 -11.08
N PHE A 77 0.76 8.83 -10.49
CA PHE A 77 1.26 8.80 -9.11
C PHE A 77 2.77 9.06 -9.07
N ASP A 78 3.23 9.62 -7.96
CA ASP A 78 4.64 9.86 -7.65
C ASP A 78 5.18 8.79 -6.68
N THR A 79 4.34 8.35 -5.73
CA THR A 79 4.67 7.25 -4.82
C THR A 79 3.53 6.24 -4.69
N VAL A 80 3.86 5.02 -4.28
CA VAL A 80 2.88 4.00 -3.88
C VAL A 80 3.03 3.74 -2.38
N LEU A 81 1.93 3.82 -1.64
CA LEU A 81 1.86 3.51 -0.21
C LEU A 81 1.09 2.21 0.02
N LEU A 82 1.80 1.16 0.44
CA LEU A 82 1.19 -0.09 0.89
C LEU A 82 0.83 0.02 2.37
N VAL A 83 -0.46 -0.07 2.68
CA VAL A 83 -0.99 -0.06 4.04
C VAL A 83 -1.34 -1.49 4.45
N LEU A 84 -0.64 -2.01 5.45
CA LEU A 84 -0.94 -3.30 6.06
C LEU A 84 -1.89 -3.08 7.22
N LEU A 85 -3.05 -3.72 7.16
CA LEU A 85 -4.10 -3.67 8.16
C LEU A 85 -4.17 -5.02 8.91
N ASP A 86 -4.58 -4.99 10.17
CA ASP A 86 -4.96 -6.21 10.88
C ASP A 86 -6.35 -6.71 10.44
N MET A 87 -6.82 -7.79 11.08
CA MET A 87 -8.13 -8.39 10.81
C MET A 87 -9.32 -7.56 11.34
N ASP A 88 -9.04 -6.52 12.11
CA ASP A 88 -9.98 -5.51 12.59
C ASP A 88 -9.92 -4.22 11.76
N LEU A 89 -9.11 -4.22 10.69
CA LEU A 89 -8.84 -3.09 9.80
C LEU A 89 -8.07 -1.92 10.42
N ASN A 90 -7.38 -2.12 11.54
CA ASN A 90 -6.49 -1.08 12.06
C ASN A 90 -5.16 -1.11 11.31
N ALA A 91 -4.57 0.07 11.04
CA ALA A 91 -3.25 0.14 10.45
C ALA A 91 -2.17 -0.46 11.36
N LEU A 92 -1.32 -1.30 10.77
CA LEU A 92 -0.18 -1.94 11.42
C LEU A 92 1.15 -1.35 10.95
N ALA A 93 1.31 -1.20 9.64
CA ALA A 93 2.51 -0.64 9.03
C ALA A 93 2.19 -0.07 7.64
N MET A 94 2.95 0.95 7.25
CA MET A 94 2.85 1.61 5.95
C MET A 94 4.23 1.65 5.29
N TYR A 95 4.34 1.08 4.10
CA TYR A 95 5.56 1.02 3.31
C TYR A 95 5.39 1.88 2.06
N GLU A 96 6.31 2.79 1.83
CA GLU A 96 6.27 3.69 0.68
C GLU A 96 7.42 3.41 -0.29
N ALA A 97 7.11 3.32 -1.58
CA ALA A 97 8.10 3.22 -2.65
C ALA A 97 7.91 4.36 -3.66
N GLU A 98 9.02 4.90 -4.15
CA GLU A 98 9.02 5.89 -5.22
C GLU A 98 8.68 5.25 -6.56
N ARG A 99 8.12 6.05 -7.47
CA ARG A 99 7.74 5.59 -8.82
C ARG A 99 8.89 4.89 -9.55
N VAL A 100 10.11 5.41 -9.45
CA VAL A 100 11.29 4.85 -10.13
C VAL A 100 11.57 3.41 -9.68
N ASP A 101 11.47 3.13 -8.38
CA ASP A 101 11.70 1.80 -7.83
C ASP A 101 10.57 0.84 -8.19
N VAL A 102 9.32 1.34 -8.16
CA VAL A 102 8.14 0.56 -8.56
C VAL A 102 8.20 0.19 -10.04
N GLU A 103 8.62 1.11 -10.89
CA GLU A 103 8.82 0.89 -12.32
C GLU A 103 9.92 -0.15 -12.57
N ALA A 104 11.08 0.00 -11.93
CA ALA A 104 12.17 -0.97 -11.99
C ALA A 104 11.71 -2.36 -11.53
N LEU A 105 10.88 -2.45 -10.50
CA LEU A 105 10.35 -3.72 -10.00
C LEU A 105 9.38 -4.39 -10.99
N LEU A 106 8.48 -3.60 -11.61
CA LEU A 106 7.42 -4.11 -12.49
C LEU A 106 7.92 -4.50 -13.87
N THR A 107 8.98 -3.85 -14.36
CA THR A 107 9.56 -4.08 -15.68
C THR A 107 10.61 -5.19 -15.69
N LYS A 108 11.05 -5.69 -14.53
CA LYS A 108 11.98 -6.84 -14.43
C LYS A 108 11.45 -8.05 -15.22
N PRO A 109 12.22 -8.59 -16.18
CA PRO A 109 11.76 -9.67 -17.06
C PRO A 109 11.41 -10.95 -16.29
N GLY A 110 10.65 -11.84 -16.93
CA GLY A 110 10.38 -13.19 -16.44
C GLY A 110 9.13 -13.35 -15.57
N SER A 111 8.20 -12.37 -15.53
CA SER A 111 6.93 -12.56 -14.81
C SER A 111 5.75 -11.85 -15.46
N LYS A 112 4.84 -12.61 -16.09
CA LYS A 112 3.57 -12.07 -16.61
C LYS A 112 2.76 -11.33 -15.55
N ALA A 113 2.81 -11.78 -14.29
CA ALA A 113 2.12 -11.13 -13.18
C ALA A 113 2.63 -9.71 -12.90
N ARG A 114 3.94 -9.48 -13.03
CA ARG A 114 4.55 -8.15 -12.92
C ARG A 114 4.42 -7.37 -14.22
N ASN A 115 4.89 -7.96 -15.32
CA ASN A 115 5.11 -7.28 -16.59
C ASN A 115 3.81 -6.94 -17.33
N GLU A 116 2.75 -7.76 -17.20
CA GLU A 116 1.48 -7.53 -17.89
C GLU A 116 0.38 -7.07 -16.94
N ARG A 117 0.31 -7.66 -15.73
CA ARG A 117 -0.78 -7.40 -14.78
C ARG A 117 -0.48 -6.33 -13.75
N GLY A 118 0.75 -5.79 -13.72
CA GLY A 118 1.13 -4.71 -12.81
C GLY A 118 1.08 -5.12 -11.33
N SER A 119 1.14 -6.41 -11.00
CA SER A 119 1.01 -6.90 -9.62
C SER A 119 2.32 -7.49 -9.15
N VAL A 120 2.69 -7.24 -7.89
CA VAL A 120 3.93 -7.74 -7.25
C VAL A 120 3.60 -8.41 -5.92
N GLY A 121 4.48 -9.32 -5.45
CA GLY A 121 4.36 -9.86 -4.10
C GLY A 121 4.57 -8.77 -3.05
N ILE A 122 3.91 -8.88 -1.89
CA ILE A 122 4.07 -7.87 -0.82
C ILE A 122 5.53 -7.77 -0.36
N ASN A 123 6.22 -8.90 -0.17
CA ASN A 123 7.64 -8.87 0.23
C ASN A 123 8.55 -8.26 -0.85
N GLN A 124 8.21 -8.44 -2.14
CA GLN A 124 8.95 -7.81 -3.24
C GLN A 124 8.76 -6.28 -3.23
N PHE A 125 7.55 -5.81 -2.93
CA PHE A 125 7.26 -4.39 -2.77
C PHE A 125 7.98 -3.82 -1.55
N LYS A 126 7.90 -4.50 -0.39
CA LYS A 126 8.61 -4.08 0.84
C LYS A 126 10.12 -3.95 0.62
N ALA A 127 10.73 -4.82 -0.17
CA ALA A 127 12.17 -4.79 -0.46
C ALA A 127 12.63 -3.53 -1.23
N ILE A 128 11.72 -2.83 -1.90
CA ILE A 128 12.00 -1.56 -2.59
C ILE A 128 11.42 -0.35 -1.86
N SER A 129 10.85 -0.54 -0.67
CA SER A 129 10.11 0.49 0.05
C SER A 129 10.86 0.95 1.29
N THR A 130 10.59 2.19 1.70
CA THR A 130 10.93 2.68 3.04
C THR A 130 9.76 2.46 3.99
N LEU A 131 10.03 2.08 5.24
CA LEU A 131 9.01 2.03 6.28
C LEU A 131 8.62 3.46 6.69
N ARG A 132 7.44 3.90 6.24
CA ARG A 132 6.94 5.26 6.46
C ARG A 132 6.29 5.42 7.82
N TRP A 133 5.56 4.40 8.26
CA TRP A 133 4.93 4.37 9.58
C TRP A 133 4.75 2.95 10.06
N ALA A 134 4.79 2.75 11.38
CA ALA A 134 4.43 1.50 12.01
C ALA A 134 3.76 1.77 13.36
N LYS A 135 2.75 0.99 13.70
CA LYS A 135 2.11 1.04 15.02
C LYS A 135 3.17 0.74 16.09
N ASN A 136 3.13 1.46 17.21
CA ASN A 136 4.04 1.25 18.33
C ASN A 136 4.11 -0.24 18.71
N GLY A 137 5.33 -0.78 18.80
CA GLY A 137 5.59 -2.20 19.07
C GLY A 137 5.79 -3.09 17.83
N VAL A 138 5.64 -2.56 16.62
CA VAL A 138 6.04 -3.26 15.38
C VAL A 138 7.54 -3.03 15.14
N PRO A 139 8.36 -4.10 14.99
CA PRO A 139 9.79 -3.94 14.73
C PRO A 139 10.02 -3.16 13.43
N ARG A 140 10.80 -2.07 13.48
CA ARG A 140 11.33 -1.44 12.28
C ARG A 140 12.26 -2.46 11.62
N ILE A 141 12.03 -2.78 10.36
CA ILE A 141 12.96 -3.63 9.60
C ILE A 141 14.20 -2.77 9.40
N GLN A 142 15.20 -2.94 10.27
CA GLN A 142 16.54 -2.42 10.04
C GLN A 142 17.16 -3.27 8.94
N GLY A 143 17.53 -2.64 7.84
CA GLY A 143 18.47 -3.22 6.89
C GLY A 143 19.85 -3.21 7.53
N GLU A 144 20.52 -4.36 7.52
CA GLU A 144 21.97 -4.47 7.66
C GLU A 144 22.66 -3.89 6.42
#